data_AF-A0A2H6BBQ1-F1
#
_entry.id   AF-A0A2H6BBQ1-F1
#
_cell.length_a   1.000
_cell.length_b   1.000
_cell.length_c   1.000
_cell.angle_alpha   90.00
_cell.angle_beta   90.00
_cell.angle_gamma   90.00
#
_symmetry.space_group_name_H-M   'P 1'
#
loop_
_entity.id
_entity.type
_entity.pdbx_description
1 polymer ?
#
loop_
_entity_poly.entity_id
_entity_poly.type
_entity_poly.pdbx_seq_one_letter_code
_entity_poly.pdbx_strand_id
1 'polypeptide(L)'
;MLFVTHHKCASSLASRYVIALCKLNDLTFYGTSHGNKVPSPAHDVSFLGNASYPYLAKRVTTGGVHIIRNPLNVVLSAYYSHLRTHKISNLPELAKQRSVLEQCSADEGIALTVAFCERNDFFKATPGPLCALRQWDYDDEQFTTIRMEDFKDRVDVALRRGLGKDAARYDWPEPEPYTFRAMSGGREPGMVDDHSAYRSGDPEAWRHELPRPIITYVRAHYRTILERFYPEALAD
;
A
#
# COMPACT_ATOMS: atom_id res chain seq x y z
N MET A 1 7.94 11.58 -13.30
CA MET A 1 6.81 11.22 -12.42
C MET A 1 7.30 10.47 -11.19
N LEU A 2 6.68 10.71 -10.04
CA LEU A 2 6.95 9.98 -8.81
C LEU A 2 5.67 9.34 -8.30
N PHE A 3 5.73 8.03 -8.03
CA PHE A 3 4.71 7.28 -7.31
C PHE A 3 5.31 6.74 -6.01
N VAL A 4 4.61 6.94 -4.90
CA VAL A 4 5.02 6.46 -3.59
C VAL A 4 3.89 5.64 -2.96
N THR A 5 4.23 4.54 -2.33
CA THR A 5 3.26 3.63 -1.71
C THR A 5 3.87 2.93 -0.50
N HIS A 6 3.05 2.15 0.20
CA HIS A 6 3.44 1.39 1.38
C HIS A 6 3.18 -0.10 1.23
N HIS A 7 3.84 -0.90 2.07
CA HIS A 7 3.52 -2.31 2.19
C HIS A 7 2.01 -2.50 2.35
N LYS A 8 1.44 -3.42 1.57
CA LYS A 8 0.01 -3.74 1.51
C LYS A 8 -0.92 -2.65 0.95
N CYS A 9 -0.41 -1.56 0.38
CA CYS A 9 -1.21 -0.52 -0.28
C CYS A 9 -1.27 -0.70 -1.81
N ALA A 10 -1.62 -1.90 -2.29
CA ALA A 10 -1.68 -2.25 -3.72
C ALA A 10 -0.38 -2.06 -4.52
N SER A 11 0.78 -2.07 -3.86
CA SER A 11 2.08 -1.82 -4.50
C SER A 11 2.36 -2.70 -5.73
N SER A 12 1.97 -3.98 -5.69
CA SER A 12 2.18 -4.92 -6.81
C SER A 12 1.30 -4.61 -8.02
N LEU A 13 0.03 -4.26 -7.80
CA LEU A 13 -0.91 -3.91 -8.87
C LEU A 13 -0.53 -2.56 -9.47
N ALA A 14 -0.36 -1.54 -8.63
CA ALA A 14 0.03 -0.20 -9.06
C ALA A 14 1.35 -0.20 -9.82
N SER A 15 2.38 -0.91 -9.32
CA SER A 15 3.68 -0.97 -10.01
C SER A 15 3.56 -1.63 -11.38
N ARG A 16 2.77 -2.71 -11.53
CA ARG A 16 2.55 -3.34 -12.84
C ARG A 16 1.84 -2.42 -13.82
N TYR A 17 0.81 -1.70 -13.35
CA TYR A 17 0.11 -0.73 -14.17
C TYR A 17 1.02 0.43 -14.60
N VAL A 18 1.80 0.99 -13.68
CA VAL A 18 2.78 2.06 -13.97
C VAL A 18 3.89 1.56 -14.92
N ILE A 19 4.35 0.31 -14.81
CA ILE A 19 5.30 -0.27 -15.78
C ILE A 19 4.67 -0.33 -17.18
N ALA A 20 3.40 -0.71 -17.29
CA ALA A 20 2.71 -0.73 -18.58
C ALA A 20 2.51 0.68 -19.15
N LEU A 21 2.18 1.66 -18.30
CA LEU A 21 2.14 3.08 -18.67
C LEU A 21 3.49 3.51 -19.25
N CYS A 22 4.59 3.16 -18.59
CA CYS A 22 5.93 3.49 -19.06
C CYS A 22 6.21 2.90 -20.44
N LYS A 23 5.90 1.61 -20.63
CA LYS A 23 6.09 0.94 -21.93
C LYS A 23 5.28 1.57 -23.05
N LEU A 24 4.03 1.96 -22.76
CA LEU A 24 3.14 2.55 -23.75
C LEU A 24 3.61 3.94 -24.22
N ASN A 25 4.31 4.68 -23.35
CA ASN A 25 4.74 6.05 -23.60
C ASN A 25 6.27 6.18 -23.83
N ASP A 26 6.97 5.07 -24.05
CA ASP A 26 8.44 5.01 -24.19
C ASP A 26 9.20 5.71 -23.03
N LEU A 27 8.72 5.51 -21.80
CA LEU A 27 9.32 6.06 -20.59
C LEU A 27 10.20 5.05 -19.88
N THR A 28 11.28 5.53 -19.29
CA THR A 28 12.16 4.74 -18.43
C THR A 28 11.61 4.61 -17.00
N PHE A 29 11.67 3.41 -16.43
CA PHE A 29 11.09 3.08 -15.11
C PHE A 29 12.14 2.66 -14.08
N TYR A 30 12.10 3.29 -12.90
CA TYR A 30 12.86 2.89 -11.72
C TYR A 30 11.91 2.47 -10.58
N GLY A 31 12.04 1.24 -10.09
CA GLY A 31 11.24 0.71 -8.98
C GLY A 31 12.10 0.20 -7.83
N THR A 32 11.73 0.52 -6.59
CA THR A 32 12.39 -0.02 -5.39
C THR A 32 11.40 -0.17 -4.24
N SER A 33 11.62 -1.16 -3.37
CA SER A 33 10.85 -1.34 -2.13
C SER A 33 11.37 -0.52 -0.95
N HIS A 34 12.42 0.27 -1.14
CA HIS A 34 13.07 1.04 -0.08
C HIS A 34 12.50 2.45 0.01
N GLY A 35 12.00 2.80 1.19
CA GLY A 35 11.31 4.07 1.43
C GLY A 35 12.18 5.30 1.53
N ASN A 36 13.48 5.10 1.73
CA ASN A 36 14.49 6.12 1.97
C ASN A 36 15.39 6.33 0.75
N LYS A 37 14.81 6.24 -0.45
CA LYS A 37 15.49 6.51 -1.72
C LYS A 37 14.93 7.79 -2.32
N VAL A 38 15.80 8.56 -2.96
CA VAL A 38 15.36 9.67 -3.80
C VAL A 38 14.86 9.14 -5.15
N PRO A 39 13.93 9.83 -5.82
CA PRO A 39 13.59 9.55 -7.20
C PRO A 39 14.86 9.54 -8.07
N SER A 40 14.97 8.59 -8.99
CA SER A 40 16.13 8.51 -9.87
C SER A 40 16.08 9.63 -10.91
N PRO A 41 17.09 10.51 -11.02
CA PRO A 41 17.15 11.52 -12.09
C PRO A 41 17.39 10.91 -13.48
N ALA A 42 17.89 9.66 -13.53
CA ALA A 42 18.15 8.94 -14.79
C ALA A 42 16.90 8.22 -15.36
N HIS A 43 15.73 8.36 -14.71
CA HIS A 43 14.52 7.68 -15.12
C HIS A 43 13.33 8.65 -15.14
N ASP A 44 12.47 8.52 -16.15
CA ASP A 44 11.26 9.34 -16.30
C ASP A 44 10.25 9.09 -15.19
N VAL A 45 10.20 7.85 -14.69
CA VAL A 45 9.25 7.41 -13.67
C VAL A 45 9.95 6.69 -12.53
N SER A 46 9.75 7.18 -11.30
CA SER A 46 10.19 6.52 -10.07
C SER A 46 8.99 5.98 -9.29
N PHE A 47 9.07 4.72 -8.85
CA PHE A 47 8.08 4.06 -8.00
C PHE A 47 8.75 3.57 -6.70
N LEU A 48 8.44 4.22 -5.58
CA LEU A 48 9.06 3.94 -4.29
C LEU A 48 8.05 3.26 -3.36
N GLY A 49 8.35 2.03 -2.96
CA GLY A 49 7.62 1.31 -1.92
C GLY A 49 8.11 1.66 -0.52
N ASN A 50 7.22 1.50 0.46
CA ASN A 50 7.44 1.79 1.89
C ASN A 50 7.94 3.22 2.16
N ALA A 51 7.46 4.19 1.38
CA ALA A 51 7.96 5.54 1.35
C ALA A 51 8.06 6.21 2.73
N SER A 52 9.19 6.85 3.02
CA SER A 52 9.41 7.59 4.27
C SER A 52 9.19 9.08 4.04
N TYR A 53 8.07 9.62 4.53
CA TYR A 53 7.77 11.06 4.42
C TYR A 53 8.89 11.95 4.99
N PRO A 54 9.41 11.73 6.22
CA PRO A 54 10.48 12.57 6.77
C PRO A 54 11.77 12.59 5.92
N TYR A 55 12.01 11.52 5.16
CA TYR A 55 13.12 11.44 4.23
C TYR A 55 12.83 12.19 2.91
N LEU A 56 11.64 11.98 2.34
CA LEU A 56 11.24 12.48 1.02
C LEU A 56 10.89 13.97 1.03
N ALA A 57 10.21 14.48 2.06
CA ALA A 57 9.75 15.87 2.14
C ALA A 57 10.89 16.89 2.00
N LYS A 58 12.13 16.48 2.32
CA LYS A 58 13.34 17.32 2.23
C LYS A 58 14.09 17.21 0.90
N ARG A 59 13.66 16.31 0.01
CA ARG A 59 14.46 15.86 -1.15
C ARG A 59 13.69 15.78 -2.46
N VAL A 60 12.37 15.60 -2.39
CA VAL A 60 11.49 15.66 -3.54
C VAL A 60 11.08 17.12 -3.73
N THR A 61 11.14 17.61 -4.95
CA THR A 61 10.69 18.98 -5.33
C THR A 61 9.70 18.96 -6.49
N THR A 62 9.59 17.85 -7.20
CA THR A 62 8.74 17.69 -8.39
C THR A 62 7.31 17.23 -8.05
N GLY A 63 7.05 17.00 -6.76
CA GLY A 63 5.84 16.34 -6.28
C GLY A 63 5.71 14.87 -6.70
N GLY A 64 4.63 14.23 -6.30
CA GLY A 64 4.34 12.83 -6.60
C GLY A 64 2.94 12.37 -6.18
N VAL A 65 2.58 11.15 -6.61
CA VAL A 65 1.32 10.51 -6.24
C VAL A 65 1.55 9.57 -5.07
N HIS A 66 0.86 9.80 -3.96
CA HIS A 66 0.92 8.96 -2.76
C HIS A 66 -0.28 8.00 -2.70
N ILE A 67 -0.01 6.70 -2.82
CA ILE A 67 -1.02 5.64 -2.81
C ILE A 67 -1.14 5.07 -1.40
N ILE A 68 -2.30 5.29 -0.78
CA ILE A 68 -2.63 4.80 0.56
C ILE A 68 -3.71 3.70 0.53
N ARG A 69 -3.90 3.06 1.68
CA ARG A 69 -4.96 2.08 1.93
C ARG A 69 -5.55 2.33 3.31
N ASN A 70 -6.81 1.96 3.52
CA ASN A 70 -7.43 1.94 4.84
C ASN A 70 -6.50 1.18 5.83
N PRO A 71 -6.02 1.82 6.91
CA PRO A 71 -5.14 1.21 7.90
C PRO A 71 -5.66 -0.13 8.46
N LEU A 72 -6.97 -0.31 8.59
CA LEU A 72 -7.58 -1.58 9.05
C LEU A 72 -7.32 -2.70 8.02
N ASN A 73 -7.50 -2.40 6.73
CA ASN A 73 -7.18 -3.33 5.66
C ASN A 73 -5.67 -3.58 5.51
N VAL A 74 -4.81 -2.61 5.87
CA VAL A 74 -3.36 -2.82 5.95
C VAL A 74 -3.03 -3.86 7.00
N VAL A 75 -3.59 -3.76 8.21
CA VAL A 75 -3.38 -4.74 9.30
C VAL A 75 -3.81 -6.14 8.85
N LEU A 76 -5.05 -6.27 8.37
CA LEU A 76 -5.59 -7.56 7.96
C LEU A 76 -4.76 -8.19 6.83
N SER A 77 -4.43 -7.38 5.80
CA SER A 77 -3.62 -7.84 4.67
C SER A 77 -2.19 -8.18 5.07
N ALA A 78 -1.61 -7.46 6.03
CA ALA A 78 -0.29 -7.74 6.56
C ALA A 78 -0.29 -9.07 7.31
N TYR A 79 -1.25 -9.32 8.20
CA TYR A 79 -1.29 -10.51 9.04
C TYR A 79 -1.24 -11.80 8.21
N TYR A 80 -2.20 -11.98 7.30
CA TYR A 80 -2.26 -13.17 6.46
C TYR A 80 -1.05 -13.32 5.54
N SER A 81 -0.53 -12.20 5.04
CA SER A 81 0.62 -12.27 4.15
C SER A 81 1.92 -12.54 4.89
N HIS A 82 2.12 -11.97 6.07
CA HIS A 82 3.30 -12.23 6.89
C HIS A 82 3.27 -13.68 7.38
N LEU A 83 2.11 -14.18 7.77
CA LEU A 83 1.92 -15.58 8.15
C LEU A 83 2.21 -16.56 7.00
N ARG A 84 1.76 -16.27 5.77
CA ARG A 84 1.73 -17.30 4.70
C ARG A 84 2.46 -16.94 3.41
N THR A 85 2.15 -15.79 2.82
CA THR A 85 2.42 -15.57 1.38
C THR A 85 3.62 -14.68 1.07
N HIS A 86 4.06 -13.84 2.02
CA HIS A 86 5.18 -12.94 1.76
C HIS A 86 6.50 -13.72 1.73
N LYS A 87 7.31 -13.52 0.69
CA LYS A 87 8.68 -14.06 0.66
C LYS A 87 9.50 -13.56 1.86
N ILE A 88 10.18 -14.49 2.55
CA ILE A 88 11.04 -14.20 3.72
C ILE A 88 12.53 -14.36 3.44
N SER A 89 12.91 -14.85 2.26
CA SER A 89 14.28 -15.31 1.94
C SER A 89 15.39 -14.25 2.10
N ASN A 90 15.04 -12.97 2.18
CA ASN A 90 15.98 -11.86 2.40
C ASN A 90 15.52 -10.89 3.50
N LEU A 91 14.59 -11.31 4.37
CA LEU A 91 13.94 -10.46 5.38
C LEU A 91 13.95 -11.18 6.73
N PRO A 92 15.09 -11.19 7.45
CA PRO A 92 15.23 -11.98 8.69
C PRO A 92 14.26 -11.54 9.79
N GLU A 93 13.91 -10.25 9.86
CA GLU A 93 12.91 -9.72 10.78
C GLU A 93 11.51 -10.29 10.47
N LEU A 94 11.16 -10.38 9.18
CA LEU A 94 9.89 -10.96 8.76
C LEU A 94 9.86 -12.50 8.95
N ALA A 95 11.00 -13.17 8.77
CA ALA A 95 11.11 -14.60 9.08
C ALA A 95 10.88 -14.87 10.57
N LYS A 96 11.46 -14.05 11.45
CA LYS A 96 11.21 -14.10 12.90
C LYS A 96 9.74 -13.81 13.23
N GLN A 97 9.16 -12.77 12.62
CA GLN A 97 7.74 -12.45 12.78
C GLN A 97 6.87 -13.65 12.41
N ARG A 98 7.09 -14.27 11.24
CA ARG A 98 6.32 -15.46 10.81
C ARG A 98 6.40 -16.59 11.82
N SER A 99 7.60 -16.92 12.28
CA SER A 99 7.79 -18.00 13.26
C SER A 99 6.99 -17.75 14.55
N VAL A 100 6.88 -16.50 14.98
CA VAL A 100 6.01 -16.13 16.12
C VAL A 100 4.52 -16.27 15.75
N LEU A 101 4.11 -15.74 14.60
CA LEU A 101 2.71 -15.78 14.16
C LEU A 101 2.18 -17.22 14.00
N GLU A 102 3.02 -18.17 13.58
CA GLU A 102 2.66 -19.60 13.46
C GLU A 102 2.35 -20.27 14.80
N GLN A 103 2.73 -19.65 15.93
CA GLN A 103 2.54 -20.16 17.28
C GLN A 103 1.44 -19.42 18.05
N CYS A 104 0.89 -18.35 17.48
CA CYS A 104 -0.12 -17.52 18.12
C CYS A 104 -1.54 -17.93 17.71
N SER A 105 -2.52 -17.60 18.55
CA SER A 105 -3.90 -17.48 18.08
C SER A 105 -4.03 -16.37 17.02
N ALA A 106 -5.13 -16.36 16.28
CA ALA A 106 -5.36 -15.34 15.26
C ALA A 106 -5.38 -13.92 15.87
N ASP A 107 -6.07 -13.75 17.00
CA ASP A 107 -6.19 -12.45 17.68
C ASP A 107 -4.82 -11.91 18.14
N GLU A 108 -4.01 -12.78 18.77
CA GLU A 108 -2.63 -12.44 19.17
C GLU A 108 -1.76 -12.14 17.95
N GLY A 109 -1.85 -12.95 16.90
CA GLY A 109 -1.09 -12.76 15.67
C GLY A 109 -1.43 -11.44 14.97
N ILE A 110 -2.69 -11.04 14.96
CA ILE A 110 -3.13 -9.75 14.44
C ILE A 110 -2.56 -8.61 15.29
N ALA A 111 -2.65 -8.70 16.63
CA ALA A 111 -2.09 -7.68 17.53
C ALA A 111 -0.56 -7.52 17.34
N LEU A 112 0.18 -8.62 17.24
CA LEU A 112 1.61 -8.61 16.97
C LEU A 112 1.94 -8.07 15.58
N THR A 113 1.05 -8.27 14.60
CA THR A 113 1.20 -7.69 13.27
C THR A 113 1.04 -6.17 13.30
N VAL A 114 0.09 -5.63 14.08
CA VAL A 114 -0.03 -4.17 14.29
C VAL A 114 1.31 -3.63 14.81
N ALA A 115 1.82 -4.19 15.90
CA ALA A 115 3.09 -3.77 16.50
C ALA A 115 4.24 -3.84 15.49
N PHE A 116 4.32 -4.91 14.70
CA PHE A 116 5.34 -5.06 13.65
C PHE A 116 5.21 -4.00 12.55
N CYS A 117 4.00 -3.70 12.07
CA CYS A 117 3.76 -2.69 11.04
C CYS A 117 3.94 -1.24 11.53
N GLU A 118 3.92 -1.00 12.84
CA GLU A 118 4.16 0.31 13.47
C GLU A 118 5.64 0.62 13.71
N ARG A 119 6.53 -0.35 13.46
CA ARG A 119 7.97 -0.16 13.61
C ARG A 119 8.52 0.88 12.63
N ASN A 120 9.50 1.67 13.08
CA ASN A 120 10.26 2.56 12.19
C ASN A 120 11.45 1.84 11.51
N ASP A 121 11.73 0.61 11.93
CA ASP A 121 12.81 -0.26 11.44
C ASP A 121 12.23 -1.56 10.83
N PHE A 122 11.09 -1.45 10.13
CA PHE A 122 10.41 -2.57 9.46
C PHE A 122 11.32 -3.29 8.46
N PHE A 123 12.10 -2.50 7.71
CA PHE A 123 13.30 -2.96 6.98
C PHE A 123 14.44 -1.94 7.20
N LYS A 124 15.65 -2.25 6.73
CA LYS A 124 16.82 -1.35 6.86
C LYS A 124 16.47 0.08 6.43
N ALA A 125 16.37 0.97 7.43
CA ALA A 125 16.02 2.38 7.28
C ALA A 125 14.72 2.65 6.50
N THR A 126 13.74 1.76 6.64
CA THR A 126 12.42 1.86 6.02
C THR A 126 11.33 1.64 7.07
N PRO A 127 10.39 2.59 7.26
CA PRO A 127 9.31 2.45 8.22
C PRO A 127 8.31 1.38 7.78
N GLY A 128 7.61 0.80 8.75
CA GLY A 128 6.48 -0.07 8.51
C GLY A 128 5.30 0.72 7.95
N PRO A 129 4.35 0.06 7.27
CA PRO A 129 3.30 0.77 6.54
C PRO A 129 2.43 1.63 7.45
N LEU A 130 2.14 1.15 8.66
CA LEU A 130 1.36 1.90 9.64
C LEU A 130 2.18 3.07 10.22
N CYS A 131 3.46 2.85 10.53
CA CYS A 131 4.37 3.93 10.92
C CYS A 131 4.41 5.04 9.87
N ALA A 132 4.61 4.66 8.60
CA ALA A 132 4.75 5.56 7.48
C ALA A 132 3.47 6.35 7.20
N LEU A 133 2.30 5.70 7.29
CA LEU A 133 1.00 6.37 7.17
C LEU A 133 0.83 7.43 8.26
N ARG A 134 1.13 7.11 9.51
CA ARG A 134 0.98 8.05 10.64
C ARG A 134 1.90 9.26 10.56
N GLN A 135 3.10 9.09 9.99
CA GLN A 135 4.11 10.13 9.88
C GLN A 135 3.93 11.02 8.64
N TRP A 136 3.02 10.67 7.73
CA TRP A 136 2.82 11.41 6.50
C TRP A 136 2.10 12.73 6.78
N ASP A 137 2.61 13.84 6.25
CA ASP A 137 1.88 15.10 6.22
C ASP A 137 0.95 15.11 5.01
N TYR A 138 -0.35 15.01 5.26
CA TYR A 138 -1.37 14.96 4.22
C TYR A 138 -1.76 16.35 3.70
N ASP A 139 -1.21 17.42 4.28
CA ASP A 139 -1.37 18.79 3.81
C ASP A 139 -0.19 19.25 2.94
N ASP A 140 0.84 18.41 2.75
CA ASP A 140 1.94 18.68 1.84
C ASP A 140 1.48 18.60 0.37
N GLU A 141 1.26 19.76 -0.25
CA GLU A 141 0.79 19.91 -1.62
C GLU A 141 1.72 19.27 -2.68
N GLN A 142 2.96 18.92 -2.31
CA GLN A 142 3.84 18.16 -3.20
C GLN A 142 3.31 16.75 -3.45
N PHE A 143 2.51 16.18 -2.56
CA PHE A 143 2.02 14.82 -2.69
C PHE A 143 0.50 14.78 -2.84
N THR A 144 0.02 14.36 -4.01
CA THR A 144 -1.40 14.07 -4.20
C THR A 144 -1.70 12.68 -3.64
N THR A 145 -2.44 12.62 -2.53
CA THR A 145 -2.87 11.35 -1.93
C THR A 145 -4.07 10.75 -2.67
N ILE A 146 -3.98 9.47 -3.02
CA ILE A 146 -5.07 8.68 -3.58
C ILE A 146 -5.24 7.35 -2.82
N ARG A 147 -6.46 6.84 -2.78
CA ARG A 147 -6.80 5.59 -2.09
C ARG A 147 -6.71 4.42 -3.07
N MET A 148 -6.13 3.30 -2.66
CA MET A 148 -6.16 2.09 -3.49
C MET A 148 -7.59 1.54 -3.65
N GLU A 149 -8.47 1.82 -2.70
CA GLU A 149 -9.90 1.47 -2.75
C GLU A 149 -10.62 2.14 -3.93
N ASP A 150 -10.07 3.24 -4.45
CA ASP A 150 -10.59 3.92 -5.64
C ASP A 150 -10.14 3.25 -6.95
N PHE A 151 -9.21 2.28 -6.92
CA PHE A 151 -8.75 1.62 -8.14
C PHE A 151 -9.85 0.77 -8.77
N LYS A 152 -10.61 0.01 -7.98
CA LYS A 152 -11.70 -0.86 -8.45
C LYS A 152 -11.36 -1.57 -9.77
N ASP A 153 -12.12 -1.29 -10.82
CA ASP A 153 -11.93 -1.69 -12.22
C ASP A 153 -11.25 -0.60 -13.08
N ARG A 154 -10.96 0.57 -12.50
CA ARG A 154 -10.48 1.80 -13.15
C ARG A 154 -9.26 2.40 -12.45
N VAL A 155 -8.19 1.62 -12.34
CA VAL A 155 -6.90 2.08 -11.77
C VAL A 155 -6.34 3.30 -12.54
N ASP A 156 -6.63 3.38 -13.84
CA ASP A 156 -6.29 4.51 -14.70
C ASP A 156 -6.90 5.81 -14.18
N VAL A 157 -8.18 5.81 -13.81
CA VAL A 157 -8.89 7.01 -13.31
C VAL A 157 -8.28 7.49 -12.01
N ALA A 158 -8.00 6.59 -11.07
CA ALA A 158 -7.41 6.94 -9.79
C ALA A 158 -6.00 7.55 -9.94
N LEU A 159 -5.17 6.97 -10.81
CA LEU A 159 -3.82 7.47 -11.07
C LEU A 159 -3.82 8.77 -11.88
N ARG A 160 -4.73 8.92 -12.86
CA ARG A 160 -4.95 10.20 -13.59
C ARG A 160 -5.30 11.31 -12.62
N ARG A 161 -6.23 11.05 -11.67
CA ARG A 161 -6.57 12.01 -10.62
C ARG A 161 -5.36 12.38 -9.76
N GLY A 162 -4.52 11.39 -9.42
CA GLY A 162 -3.28 11.62 -8.70
C GLY A 162 -2.30 12.55 -9.42
N LEU A 163 -2.11 12.35 -10.73
CA LEU A 163 -1.25 13.18 -11.57
C LEU A 163 -1.86 14.54 -11.96
N GLY A 164 -3.17 14.73 -11.76
CA GLY A 164 -3.87 15.95 -12.09
C GLY A 164 -3.71 16.33 -13.57
N LYS A 165 -3.35 17.59 -13.85
CA LYS A 165 -3.19 18.12 -15.21
C LYS A 165 -2.13 17.40 -16.04
N ASP A 166 -1.11 16.82 -15.41
CA ASP A 166 -0.03 16.13 -16.12
C ASP A 166 -0.51 14.78 -16.69
N ALA A 167 -1.64 14.25 -16.21
CA ALA A 167 -2.22 13.01 -16.72
C ALA A 167 -2.60 13.06 -18.21
N ALA A 168 -2.90 14.25 -18.74
CA ALA A 168 -3.26 14.46 -20.15
C ALA A 168 -2.08 14.29 -21.12
N ARG A 169 -0.84 14.18 -20.60
CA ARG A 169 0.38 14.02 -21.41
C ARG A 169 0.68 12.58 -21.79
N TYR A 170 -0.07 11.63 -21.25
CA TYR A 170 0.23 10.22 -21.36
C TYR A 170 -0.94 9.46 -21.98
N ASP A 171 -0.61 8.47 -22.79
CA ASP A 171 -1.52 7.39 -23.15
C ASP A 171 -1.60 6.40 -22.00
N TRP A 172 -2.79 5.91 -21.67
CA TRP A 172 -3.00 5.09 -20.49
C TRP A 172 -3.30 3.64 -20.89
N PRO A 173 -2.66 2.65 -20.25
CA PRO A 173 -3.00 1.25 -20.49
C PRO A 173 -4.46 0.95 -20.18
N GLU A 174 -5.02 0.00 -20.91
CA GLU A 174 -6.32 -0.57 -20.57
C GLU A 174 -6.32 -1.10 -19.12
N PRO A 175 -7.31 -0.73 -18.29
CA PRO A 175 -7.30 -1.07 -16.86
C PRO A 175 -7.75 -2.51 -16.56
N GLU A 176 -8.46 -3.17 -17.49
CA GLU A 176 -9.04 -4.51 -17.31
C GLU A 176 -8.04 -5.58 -16.81
N PRO A 177 -6.79 -5.67 -17.33
CA PRO A 177 -5.80 -6.64 -16.85
C PRO A 177 -5.28 -6.36 -15.43
N TYR A 178 -5.60 -5.19 -14.86
CA TYR A 178 -5.08 -4.68 -13.60
C TYR A 178 -6.18 -4.53 -12.55
N THR A 179 -7.15 -5.43 -12.57
CA THR A 179 -8.22 -5.55 -11.58
C THR A 179 -7.90 -6.65 -10.57
N PHE A 180 -8.59 -6.67 -9.42
CA PHE A 180 -8.48 -7.80 -8.49
C PHE A 180 -8.77 -9.12 -9.22
N ARG A 181 -9.88 -9.17 -9.98
CA ARG A 181 -10.31 -10.35 -10.73
C ARG A 181 -9.26 -10.85 -11.72
N ALA A 182 -8.68 -9.97 -12.54
CA ALA A 182 -7.62 -10.37 -13.47
C ALA A 182 -6.36 -10.86 -12.74
N MET A 183 -5.98 -10.16 -11.66
CA MET A 183 -4.76 -10.43 -10.90
C MET A 183 -4.87 -11.65 -9.96
N SER A 184 -6.09 -12.05 -9.62
CA SER A 184 -6.42 -13.15 -8.72
C SER A 184 -6.71 -14.47 -9.44
N GLY A 185 -6.67 -14.48 -10.78
CA GLY A 185 -7.01 -15.65 -11.60
C GLY A 185 -8.51 -15.84 -11.81
N GLY A 186 -9.29 -14.76 -11.79
CA GLY A 186 -10.74 -14.76 -12.05
C GLY A 186 -11.61 -14.73 -10.80
N ARG A 187 -11.03 -14.64 -9.60
CA ARG A 187 -11.80 -14.60 -8.33
C ARG A 187 -12.48 -13.25 -8.15
N GLU A 188 -13.72 -13.28 -7.69
CA GLU A 188 -14.47 -12.09 -7.30
C GLU A 188 -14.03 -11.61 -5.89
N PRO A 189 -14.15 -10.30 -5.59
CA PRO A 189 -13.95 -9.79 -4.23
C PRO A 189 -14.75 -10.59 -3.20
N GLY A 190 -14.10 -10.99 -2.11
CA GLY A 190 -14.65 -11.86 -1.06
C GLY A 190 -14.32 -13.35 -1.23
N MET A 191 -13.90 -13.80 -2.42
CA MET A 191 -13.44 -15.17 -2.63
C MET A 191 -12.00 -15.35 -2.10
N VAL A 192 -11.90 -15.84 -0.87
CA VAL A 192 -10.63 -15.98 -0.13
C VAL A 192 -9.75 -17.09 -0.71
N ASP A 193 -8.48 -16.75 -0.96
CA ASP A 193 -7.38 -17.70 -1.15
C ASP A 193 -6.21 -17.30 -0.22
N ASP A 194 -6.02 -18.08 0.84
CA ASP A 194 -5.01 -17.83 1.87
C ASP A 194 -3.56 -18.08 1.40
N HIS A 195 -3.37 -18.65 0.22
CA HIS A 195 -2.07 -18.87 -0.41
C HIS A 195 -1.74 -17.82 -1.47
N SER A 196 -2.64 -16.86 -1.72
CA SER A 196 -2.46 -15.78 -2.68
C SER A 196 -2.08 -14.45 -2.02
N ALA A 197 -1.23 -13.67 -2.70
CA ALA A 197 -1.02 -12.26 -2.35
C ALA A 197 -2.27 -11.41 -2.61
N TYR A 198 -3.17 -11.88 -3.48
CA TYR A 198 -4.50 -11.31 -3.73
C TYR A 198 -5.54 -12.09 -2.93
N ARG A 199 -5.43 -12.10 -1.60
CA ARG A 199 -6.20 -13.00 -0.72
C ARG A 199 -7.71 -12.92 -0.93
N SER A 200 -8.35 -11.79 -0.58
CA SER A 200 -9.81 -11.66 -0.62
C SER A 200 -10.29 -10.58 -1.60
N GLY A 201 -9.60 -9.44 -1.67
CA GLY A 201 -10.05 -8.30 -2.47
C GLY A 201 -11.26 -7.56 -1.88
N ASP A 202 -11.80 -8.04 -0.76
CA ASP A 202 -12.93 -7.43 -0.06
C ASP A 202 -12.48 -6.21 0.74
N PRO A 203 -13.02 -5.00 0.47
CA PRO A 203 -12.68 -3.78 1.21
C PRO A 203 -13.25 -3.74 2.63
N GLU A 204 -14.26 -4.54 2.97
CA GLU A 204 -14.95 -4.54 4.27
C GLU A 204 -14.61 -5.76 5.13
N ALA A 205 -13.72 -6.64 4.66
CA ALA A 205 -13.26 -7.84 5.37
C ALA A 205 -12.82 -7.55 6.81
N TRP A 206 -12.18 -6.41 7.02
CA TRP A 206 -11.70 -5.98 8.33
C TRP A 206 -12.80 -5.87 9.39
N ARG A 207 -14.06 -5.64 9.00
CA ARG A 207 -15.18 -5.50 9.96
C ARG A 207 -15.46 -6.77 10.74
N HIS A 208 -15.31 -7.91 10.07
CA HIS A 208 -15.66 -9.21 10.63
C HIS A 208 -14.45 -10.10 10.91
N GLU A 209 -13.28 -9.78 10.33
CA GLU A 209 -12.05 -10.56 10.56
C GLU A 209 -11.12 -9.95 11.61
N LEU A 210 -11.17 -8.64 11.88
CA LEU A 210 -10.33 -8.03 12.91
C LEU A 210 -11.01 -8.09 14.29
N PRO A 211 -10.26 -8.42 15.35
CA PRO A 211 -10.76 -8.31 16.71
C PRO A 211 -11.18 -6.87 17.02
N ARG A 212 -12.30 -6.71 17.75
CA ARG A 212 -12.81 -5.37 18.11
C ARG A 212 -11.77 -4.48 18.80
N PRO A 213 -10.90 -4.98 19.72
CA PRO A 213 -9.83 -4.15 20.29
C PRO A 213 -8.87 -3.57 19.26
N ILE A 214 -8.57 -4.32 18.19
CA ILE A 214 -7.71 -3.86 17.10
C ILE A 214 -8.39 -2.79 16.26
N ILE A 215 -9.68 -2.96 15.97
CA ILE A 215 -10.48 -1.92 15.29
C ILE A 215 -10.48 -0.63 16.11
N THR A 216 -10.76 -0.72 17.41
CA THR A 216 -10.73 0.42 18.33
C THR A 216 -9.36 1.10 18.37
N TYR A 217 -8.29 0.32 18.49
CA TYR A 217 -6.91 0.83 18.50
C TYR A 217 -6.60 1.59 17.21
N VAL A 218 -6.86 0.98 16.04
CA VAL A 218 -6.56 1.60 14.75
C VAL A 218 -7.41 2.86 14.55
N ARG A 219 -8.70 2.84 14.91
CA ARG A 219 -9.56 4.03 14.86
C ARG A 219 -9.03 5.18 15.72
N ALA A 220 -8.50 4.88 16.90
CA ALA A 220 -7.95 5.89 17.79
C ALA A 220 -6.62 6.48 17.28
N HIS A 221 -5.69 5.62 16.84
CA HIS A 221 -4.32 6.04 16.50
C HIS A 221 -4.12 6.51 15.06
N TYR A 222 -5.08 6.22 14.16
CA TYR A 222 -5.06 6.62 12.75
C TYR A 222 -6.24 7.50 12.37
N ARG A 223 -6.90 8.11 13.37
CA ARG A 223 -8.12 8.91 13.21
C ARG A 223 -8.00 9.95 12.10
N THR A 224 -6.92 10.73 12.04
CA THR A 224 -6.71 11.77 11.02
C THR A 224 -6.82 11.23 9.59
N ILE A 225 -6.23 10.07 9.33
CA ILE A 225 -6.27 9.44 8.00
C ILE A 225 -7.66 8.89 7.72
N LEU A 226 -8.29 8.28 8.72
CA LEU A 226 -9.62 7.71 8.59
C LEU A 226 -10.68 8.78 8.36
N GLU A 227 -10.68 9.87 9.13
CA GLU A 227 -11.64 10.97 8.95
C GLU A 227 -11.54 11.61 7.56
N ARG A 228 -10.31 11.77 7.06
CA ARG A 228 -10.08 12.44 5.77
C ARG A 228 -10.31 11.55 4.56
N PHE A 229 -9.89 10.28 4.63
CA PHE A 229 -9.84 9.41 3.45
C PHE A 229 -10.74 8.17 3.58
N TYR A 230 -11.15 7.78 4.78
CA TYR A 230 -11.94 6.57 5.02
C TYR A 230 -13.04 6.77 6.08
N PRO A 231 -13.90 7.81 5.97
CA PRO A 231 -14.91 8.09 6.99
C PRO A 231 -15.86 6.91 7.21
N GLU A 232 -16.09 6.09 6.18
CA GLU A 232 -16.85 4.83 6.25
C GLU A 232 -16.28 3.83 7.26
N ALA A 233 -14.97 3.87 7.51
CA ALA A 233 -14.30 2.98 8.45
C ALA A 233 -14.47 3.41 9.91
N LEU A 234 -15.02 4.60 10.17
CA LEU A 234 -15.34 5.09 11.51
C LEU A 234 -16.78 4.73 11.92
N ALA A 235 -17.66 4.43 10.97
CA ALA A 235 -19.00 3.93 11.22
C ALA A 235 -18.94 2.47 11.69
N ASP A 236 -19.80 2.10 12.65
CA ASP A 236 -19.95 0.72 13.09
C ASP A 236 -20.61 -0.17 12.02
#